data_AF-A0A356WGL1-F1
#
_entry.id   AF-A0A356WGL1-F1
#
_cell.length_a   1.000
_cell.length_b   1.000
_cell.length_c   1.000
_cell.angle_alpha   90.00
_cell.angle_beta   90.00
_cell.angle_gamma   90.00
#
_symmetry.space_group_name_H-M   'P 1'
#
loop_
_entity.id
_entity.type
_entity.pdbx_description
1 polymer ?
#
loop_
_entity_poly.entity_id
_entity_poly.type
_entity_poly.pdbx_seq_one_letter_code
_entity_poly.pdbx_strand_id
1 'polypeptide(L)'
;MRVCAEVAEIPSPSGVEMSGRVDWLRVAMQGTWADLGSEYVVFRDSVVKFVRSLETSTVIFSHFIAINAVIGALTSDDRLVIRSLDNCSITMLERDADGNLRIAQTGHEADTLIR
;
A
#
# COMPACT_ATOMS: atom_id res chain seq x y z
N MET A 1 3.16 5.77 20.90
CA MET A 1 3.72 5.49 19.57
C MET A 1 4.21 4.05 19.55
N ARG A 2 3.88 3.27 18.51
CA ARG A 2 4.34 1.88 18.34
C ARG A 2 4.85 1.69 16.91
N VAL A 3 5.79 0.77 16.71
CA VAL A 3 6.27 0.36 15.39
C VAL A 3 5.56 -0.94 15.03
N CYS A 4 4.95 -0.98 13.84
CA CYS A 4 4.16 -2.12 13.34
C CYS A 4 4.77 -2.60 12.02
N ALA A 5 5.12 -3.88 11.94
CA ALA A 5 5.73 -4.46 10.74
C ALA A 5 4.73 -4.58 9.58
N GLU A 6 3.44 -4.65 9.89
CA GLU A 6 2.33 -4.83 8.95
C GLU A 6 2.09 -3.62 8.04
N VAL A 7 2.66 -2.46 8.37
CA VAL A 7 2.56 -1.22 7.57
C VAL A 7 3.95 -0.71 7.17
N ALA A 8 4.94 -1.60 7.18
CA ALA A 8 6.28 -1.33 6.68
C ALA A 8 6.31 -1.31 5.14
N GLU A 9 7.50 -1.09 4.58
CA GLU A 9 7.73 -1.14 3.13
C GLU A 9 7.57 -2.57 2.59
N ILE A 10 7.26 -2.70 1.29
CA ILE A 10 7.23 -3.99 0.59
C ILE A 10 8.58 -4.73 0.75
N PRO A 11 8.58 -6.02 1.12
CA PRO A 11 9.80 -6.81 1.28
C PRO A 11 10.66 -6.85 0.01
N SER A 12 11.97 -6.98 0.16
CA SER A 12 12.84 -7.28 -0.99
C SER A 12 12.60 -8.69 -1.49
N PRO A 13 12.64 -8.92 -2.81
CA PRO A 13 12.66 -10.27 -3.34
C PRO A 13 13.85 -11.06 -2.79
N SER A 14 13.59 -12.32 -2.45
CA SER A 14 14.61 -13.24 -1.97
C SER A 14 15.70 -13.43 -3.01
N GLY A 15 16.96 -13.24 -2.63
CA GLY A 15 18.11 -13.46 -3.52
C GLY A 15 18.41 -12.34 -4.52
N VAL A 16 17.72 -11.19 -4.41
CA VAL A 16 18.07 -9.98 -5.19
C VAL A 16 18.93 -9.07 -4.32
N GLU A 17 20.12 -8.75 -4.83
CA GLU A 17 21.00 -7.76 -4.23
C GLU A 17 20.32 -6.40 -4.14
N MET A 18 20.69 -5.59 -3.14
CA MET A 18 20.07 -4.28 -2.93
C MET A 18 20.15 -3.37 -4.16
N SER A 19 21.21 -3.53 -4.98
CA SER A 19 21.37 -2.82 -6.26
C SER A 19 20.30 -3.16 -7.30
N GLY A 20 19.77 -4.39 -7.30
CA GLY A 20 18.71 -4.84 -8.23
C GLY A 20 17.29 -4.54 -7.74
N ARG A 21 17.13 -4.11 -6.48
CA ARG A 21 15.81 -3.83 -5.88
C ARG A 21 15.04 -2.75 -6.63
N VAL A 22 15.73 -1.68 -7.06
CA VAL A 22 15.08 -0.54 -7.73
C VAL A 22 14.51 -0.95 -9.09
N ASP A 23 15.28 -1.70 -9.88
CA ASP A 23 14.85 -2.18 -11.18
C ASP A 23 13.70 -3.18 -11.06
N TRP A 24 13.80 -4.10 -10.10
CA TRP A 24 12.70 -5.02 -9.78
C TRP A 24 11.43 -4.25 -9.39
N LEU A 25 11.55 -3.27 -8.48
CA LEU A 25 10.40 -2.51 -8.00
C LEU A 25 9.73 -1.72 -9.14
N ARG A 26 10.53 -1.17 -10.06
CA ARG A 26 10.01 -0.45 -11.24
C ARG A 26 9.15 -1.36 -12.12
N VAL A 27 9.56 -2.62 -12.32
CA VAL A 27 8.78 -3.60 -13.09
C VAL A 27 7.55 -4.03 -12.29
N ALA A 28 7.71 -4.34 -11.01
CA ALA A 28 6.62 -4.76 -10.13
C ALA A 28 5.49 -3.72 -10.05
N MET A 29 5.83 -2.43 -10.01
CA MET A 29 4.87 -1.32 -9.96
C MET A 29 3.97 -1.21 -11.21
N GLN A 30 4.31 -1.88 -12.32
CA GLN A 30 3.48 -1.94 -13.53
C GLN A 30 2.55 -3.16 -13.56
N GLY A 31 2.67 -4.08 -12.59
CA GLY A 31 1.93 -5.34 -12.55
C GLY A 31 0.86 -5.40 -11.47
N THR A 32 0.43 -6.62 -11.18
CA THR A 32 -0.57 -6.96 -10.16
C THR A 32 0.05 -7.73 -9.00
N TRP A 33 -0.65 -7.78 -7.86
CA TRP A 33 -0.23 -8.62 -6.74
C TRP A 33 -0.16 -10.10 -7.13
N ALA A 34 -1.08 -10.55 -8.00
CA ALA A 34 -1.07 -11.91 -8.54
C ALA A 34 0.22 -12.21 -9.34
N ASP A 35 0.73 -11.25 -10.11
CA ASP A 35 1.96 -11.41 -10.90
C ASP A 35 3.21 -11.49 -10.03
N LEU A 36 3.24 -10.78 -8.89
CA LEU A 36 4.38 -10.74 -7.97
C LEU A 36 4.58 -12.07 -7.22
N GLY A 37 3.48 -12.80 -6.97
CA GLY A 37 3.52 -14.10 -6.29
C GLY A 37 3.03 -14.07 -4.84
N SER A 38 2.90 -15.27 -4.28
CA SER A 38 2.17 -15.50 -3.02
C SER A 38 2.74 -14.78 -1.81
N GLU A 39 4.07 -14.60 -1.73
CA GLU A 39 4.70 -13.88 -0.62
C GLU A 39 4.26 -12.41 -0.53
N TYR A 40 4.07 -11.76 -1.68
CA TYR A 40 3.64 -10.37 -1.75
C TYR A 40 2.13 -10.21 -1.55
N VAL A 41 1.35 -11.20 -1.98
CA VAL A 41 -0.08 -11.30 -1.64
C VAL A 41 -0.26 -11.41 -0.12
N VAL A 42 0.55 -12.24 0.55
CA VAL A 42 0.55 -12.35 2.01
C VAL A 42 0.91 -11.03 2.68
N PHE A 43 1.91 -10.31 2.16
CA PHE A 43 2.24 -8.96 2.64
C PHE A 43 1.04 -8.01 2.50
N ARG A 44 0.45 -7.88 1.29
CA ARG A 44 -0.73 -7.06 1.03
C ARG A 44 -1.86 -7.36 2.02
N ASP A 45 -2.18 -8.64 2.16
CA ASP A 45 -3.29 -9.08 3.02
C ASP A 45 -3.01 -8.77 4.50
N SER A 46 -1.74 -8.86 4.93
CA SER A 46 -1.35 -8.47 6.29
C SER A 46 -1.54 -6.98 6.56
N VAL A 47 -1.18 -6.11 5.60
CA VAL A 47 -1.39 -4.65 5.68
C VAL A 47 -2.88 -4.35 5.81
N VAL A 48 -3.69 -4.93 4.92
CA VAL A 48 -5.15 -4.71 4.89
C VAL A 48 -5.80 -5.19 6.18
N LYS A 49 -5.42 -6.38 6.65
CA LYS A 49 -5.91 -6.94 7.91
C LYS A 49 -5.56 -6.05 9.09
N PHE A 50 -4.32 -5.54 9.16
CA PHE A 50 -3.90 -4.64 10.22
C PHE A 50 -4.72 -3.36 10.23
N VAL A 51 -4.87 -2.69 9.08
CA VAL A 51 -5.65 -1.45 8.97
C VAL A 51 -7.11 -1.69 9.34
N ARG A 52 -7.71 -2.78 8.89
CA ARG A 52 -9.08 -3.19 9.25
C ARG A 52 -9.25 -3.51 10.74
N SER A 53 -8.19 -3.88 11.45
CA SER A 53 -8.24 -4.19 12.89
C SER A 53 -8.26 -2.97 13.81
N LEU A 54 -7.99 -1.77 13.27
CA LEU A 54 -7.95 -0.54 14.06
C LEU A 54 -9.37 -0.03 14.35
N GLU A 55 -9.73 0.02 15.63
CA GLU A 55 -11.08 0.41 16.08
C GLU A 55 -11.19 1.89 16.47
N THR A 56 -10.06 2.56 16.68
CA THR A 56 -10.01 3.97 17.09
C THR A 56 -9.30 4.83 16.04
N SER A 57 -9.61 6.13 16.03
CA SER A 57 -8.95 7.10 15.15
C SER A 57 -7.43 7.02 15.29
N THR A 58 -6.76 6.63 14.21
CA THR A 58 -5.32 6.32 14.20
C THR A 58 -4.66 6.99 13.02
N VAL A 59 -3.52 7.64 13.26
CA VAL A 59 -2.63 8.11 12.20
C VAL A 59 -1.57 7.04 11.97
N ILE A 60 -1.42 6.61 10.71
CA ILE A 60 -0.42 5.63 10.29
C ILE A 60 0.57 6.33 9.35
N PHE A 61 1.84 6.35 9.73
CA PHE A 61 2.92 6.71 8.83
C PHE A 61 3.39 5.42 8.15
N SER A 62 3.33 5.38 6.82
CA SER A 62 3.60 4.19 6.02
C SER A 62 4.22 4.56 4.68
N HIS A 63 4.36 3.58 3.81
CA HIS A 63 5.07 3.67 2.54
C HIS A 63 4.09 3.62 1.36
N PHE A 64 4.57 4.06 0.20
CA PHE A 64 3.80 4.19 -1.03
C PHE A 64 3.05 2.90 -1.42
N ILE A 65 3.72 1.74 -1.37
CA ILE A 65 3.14 0.46 -1.77
C ILE A 65 2.12 -0.05 -0.74
N ALA A 66 2.39 0.11 0.55
CA ALA A 66 1.47 -0.28 1.61
C ALA A 66 0.17 0.54 1.57
N ILE A 67 0.24 1.84 1.26
CA ILE A 67 -0.97 2.67 1.10
C ILE A 67 -1.77 2.22 -0.14
N ASN A 68 -1.10 1.93 -1.26
CA ASN A 68 -1.76 1.40 -2.46
C ASN A 68 -2.39 0.02 -2.22
N ALA A 69 -1.78 -0.85 -1.41
CA ALA A 69 -2.37 -2.14 -1.01
C ALA A 69 -3.73 -1.96 -0.32
N VAL A 70 -3.85 -0.98 0.56
CA VAL A 70 -5.12 -0.66 1.25
C VAL A 70 -6.13 -0.10 0.27
N ILE A 71 -5.73 0.83 -0.60
CA ILE A 71 -6.62 1.40 -1.63
C ILE A 71 -7.17 0.27 -2.50
N GLY A 72 -6.32 -0.62 -3.01
CA GLY A 72 -6.71 -1.72 -3.89
C GLY A 72 -7.68 -2.69 -3.24
N ALA A 73 -7.44 -3.04 -1.98
CA ALA A 73 -8.36 -3.90 -1.24
C ALA A 73 -9.73 -3.24 -1.00
N LEU A 74 -9.80 -1.91 -0.91
CA LEU A 74 -11.06 -1.18 -0.74
C LEU A 74 -11.79 -0.92 -2.07
N THR A 75 -11.07 -0.92 -3.20
CA THR A 75 -11.63 -0.71 -4.54
C THR A 75 -11.76 -2.00 -5.36
N SER A 76 -11.40 -3.15 -4.79
CA SER A 76 -11.33 -4.45 -5.50
C SER A 76 -10.43 -4.41 -6.75
N ASP A 77 -9.28 -3.76 -6.62
CA ASP A 77 -8.28 -3.59 -7.68
C ASP A 77 -6.96 -4.29 -7.30
N ASP A 78 -6.50 -5.20 -8.15
CA ASP A 78 -5.33 -6.05 -7.89
C ASP A 78 -4.00 -5.42 -8.35
N ARG A 79 -4.01 -4.22 -8.94
CA ARG A 79 -2.77 -3.53 -9.34
C ARG A 79 -1.91 -3.19 -8.13
N LEU A 80 -0.59 -3.27 -8.29
CA LEU A 80 0.36 -2.88 -7.23
C LEU A 80 0.28 -1.37 -6.94
N VAL A 81 0.07 -0.58 -8.00
CA VAL A 81 -0.06 0.88 -7.97
C VAL A 81 -1.36 1.30 -8.61
N ILE A 82 -2.20 1.95 -7.81
CA ILE A 82 -3.52 2.47 -8.22
C ILE A 82 -3.48 3.98 -8.31
N ARG A 83 -2.74 4.62 -7.39
CA ARG A 83 -2.58 6.06 -7.27
C ARG A 83 -1.10 6.41 -7.14
N SER A 84 -0.67 7.43 -7.86
CA SER A 84 0.70 7.94 -7.80
C SER A 84 0.81 8.95 -6.66
N LEU A 85 0.65 8.49 -5.41
CA LEU A 85 0.66 9.32 -4.21
C LEU A 85 1.98 10.09 -4.03
N ASP A 86 1.87 11.37 -3.66
CA ASP A 86 3.02 12.21 -3.32
C ASP A 86 3.50 11.96 -1.88
N ASN A 87 4.74 12.35 -1.59
CA ASN A 87 5.28 12.33 -0.23
C ASN A 87 4.44 13.21 0.69
N CYS A 88 4.23 12.74 1.92
CA CYS A 88 3.37 13.41 2.91
C CYS A 88 1.91 13.61 2.49
N SER A 89 1.45 12.96 1.41
CA SER A 89 0.03 12.93 1.07
C SER A 89 -0.78 12.15 2.12
N ILE A 90 -2.04 12.55 2.33
CA ILE A 90 -2.92 11.96 3.34
C ILE A 90 -4.05 11.21 2.64
N THR A 91 -4.10 9.89 2.81
CA THR A 91 -5.26 9.07 2.45
C THR A 91 -6.11 8.87 3.69
N MET A 92 -7.35 9.35 3.65
CA MET A 92 -8.29 9.26 4.76
C MET A 92 -9.28 8.13 4.54
N LEU A 93 -9.37 7.25 5.54
CA LEU A 93 -10.32 6.15 5.59
C LEU A 93 -11.34 6.43 6.68
N GLU A 94 -12.57 6.00 6.46
CA GLU A 94 -13.65 6.09 7.44
C GLU A 94 -14.39 4.75 7.50
N ARG A 95 -15.08 4.49 8.60
CA ARG A 95 -16.03 3.38 8.69
C ARG A 95 -17.44 3.88 8.40
N ASP A 96 -18.16 3.14 7.58
CA ASP A 96 -19.60 3.36 7.39
C ASP A 96 -20.41 2.84 8.59
N ALA A 97 -21.73 2.97 8.51
CA ALA A 97 -22.65 2.53 9.57
C ALA A 97 -22.62 1.01 9.81
N ASP A 98 -22.21 0.23 8.81
CA ASP A 98 -22.09 -1.24 8.88
C ASP A 98 -20.69 -1.67 9.38
N GLY A 99 -19.80 -0.71 9.64
CA GLY A 99 -18.45 -0.93 10.14
C GLY A 99 -17.42 -1.23 9.04
N ASN A 100 -17.80 -1.16 7.77
CA ASN A 100 -16.89 -1.37 6.65
C ASN A 100 -16.00 -0.14 6.44
N LEU A 101 -14.71 -0.37 6.18
CA LEU A 101 -13.82 0.71 5.77
C LEU A 101 -14.14 1.15 4.35
N ARG A 102 -14.13 2.47 4.13
CA ARG A 102 -14.23 3.13 2.83
C ARG A 102 -13.22 4.26 2.73
N ILE A 103 -12.86 4.63 1.51
CA ILE A 103 -11.97 5.77 1.24
C ILE A 103 -12.80 7.04 1.26
N ALA A 104 -12.55 7.91 2.23
CA ALA A 104 -13.17 9.24 2.31
C ALA A 104 -12.42 10.25 1.43
N GLN A 105 -11.10 10.15 1.38
CA GLN A 105 -10.23 11.03 0.61
C GLN A 105 -8.96 10.29 0.20
N THR A 106 -8.55 10.42 -1.06
CA THR A 106 -7.23 9.93 -1.50
C THR A 106 -6.17 11.00 -1.26
N GLY A 107 -4.94 10.57 -0.96
CA GLY A 107 -3.79 11.47 -0.93
C GLY A 107 -3.62 12.23 -2.26
N HIS A 108 -3.02 13.42 -2.15
CA HIS A 108 -2.55 14.16 -3.32
C HIS A 108 -1.63 13.27 -4.17
N GLU A 109 -1.80 13.34 -5.48
CA GLU A 109 -0.96 12.61 -6.41
C GLU A 109 0.20 13.48 -6.87
N ALA A 110 1.36 12.86 -7.07
CA ALA A 110 2.53 13.53 -7.60
C ALA A 110 2.27 13.92 -9.06
N ASP A 111 2.07 15.22 -9.31
CA ASP A 111 1.98 15.81 -10.65
C ASP A 111 3.35 15.96 -11.34
N THR A 112 4.36 15.21 -10.91
CA THR A 112 5.69 15.32 -11.50
C THR A 112 5.75 14.47 -12.77
N LEU A 113 5.60 15.12 -13.92
CA LEU A 113 6.09 14.62 -15.21
C LEU A 113 7.60 14.41 -15.09
N ILE A 114 8.03 13.20 -14.73
CA ILE A 114 9.43 12.79 -14.84
C ILE A 114 9.72 12.66 -16.34
N ARG A 115 10.43 13.65 -16.89
CA ARG A 115 11.12 13.55 -18.18
C ARG A 115 12.47 12.87 -18.00
#